data_AF-A0A7T7CEZ4-F1
#
_entry.id   AF-A0A7T7CEZ4-F1
#
_cell.length_a   1.000
_cell.length_b   1.000
_cell.length_c   1.000
_cell.angle_alpha   90.00
_cell.angle_beta   90.00
_cell.angle_gamma   90.00
#
_symmetry.space_group_name_H-M   'P 1'
#
loop_
_entity.id
_entity.type
_entity.pdbx_description
1 polymer ?
#
loop_
_entity_poly.entity_id
_entity_poly.type
_entity_poly.pdbx_seq_one_letter_code
_entity_poly.pdbx_strand_id
1 'polypeptide(L)' 'MSQDLNLQQIAESIPKSLLNASDKDVEALQGIIDQTLEVRDAHKELQRMVKDYTSAKATVAR' A
#
# COMPACT_ATOMS: atom_id res chain seq x y z
N MET A 1 -12.39 16.13 6.58
CA MET A 1 -12.17 16.46 8.01
C MET A 1 -10.75 16.06 8.33
N SER A 2 -9.85 17.04 8.47
CA SER A 2 -8.49 16.78 8.94
C SER A 2 -8.59 16.37 10.41
N GLN A 3 -8.18 15.14 10.74
CA GLN A 3 -8.10 14.74 12.14
C GLN A 3 -6.91 15.46 12.77
N ASP A 4 -7.16 16.44 13.63
CA ASP A 4 -6.15 17.03 14.49
C ASP A 4 -5.78 16.00 15.57
N LEU A 5 -4.94 15.03 15.18
CA LEU A 5 -4.40 14.03 16.09
C LEU A 5 -3.36 14.71 17.00
N ASN A 6 -3.54 14.58 18.30
CA ASN A 6 -2.52 15.04 19.25
C ASN A 6 -1.30 14.10 19.21
N LEU A 7 -0.13 14.59 19.63
CA LEU A 7 1.13 13.82 19.59
C LEU A 7 1.04 12.47 20.33
N GLN A 8 0.22 12.42 21.39
CA GLN A 8 -0.02 11.20 22.15
C GLN A 8 -0.79 10.16 21.32
N GLN A 9 -1.83 10.58 20.60
CA GLN A 9 -2.61 9.71 19.71
C GLN A 9 -1.77 9.19 18.54
N ILE A 10 -0.85 10.02 18.03
CA ILE A 10 0.12 9.59 17.02
C ILE A 10 1.06 8.53 17.60
N ALA A 11 1.62 8.76 18.79
CA ALA A 11 2.51 7.80 19.45
C ALA A 11 1.80 6.48 19.79
N GLU A 12 0.54 6.53 20.23
CA GLU A 12 -0.28 5.34 20.52
C GLU A 12 -0.67 4.54 19.26
N SER A 13 -0.71 5.20 18.10
CA SER A 13 -0.97 4.55 16.81
C SER A 13 0.26 3.83 16.24
N ILE A 14 1.47 4.18 16.71
CA ILE A 14 2.72 3.58 16.24
C ILE A 14 2.99 2.30 17.07
N PRO A 15 3.20 1.14 16.42
CA PRO A 15 3.60 -0.08 17.11
C PRO A 15 4.83 0.16 18.00
N LYS A 16 4.80 -0.33 19.25
CA LYS A 16 5.92 -0.19 20.20
C LYS A 16 7.26 -0.73 19.66
N SER A 17 7.20 -1.68 18.73
CA SER A 17 8.38 -2.19 18.02
C SER A 17 9.04 -1.13 17.14
N LEU A 18 8.28 -0.18 16.60
CA LEU A 18 8.79 0.93 15.80
C LEU A 18 9.25 2.12 16.65
N LEU A 19 8.61 2.36 17.80
CA LEU A 19 9.06 3.41 18.74
C LEU A 19 10.44 3.12 19.33
N ASN A 20 10.81 1.83 19.43
CA ASN A 20 12.10 1.37 19.96
C ASN A 20 13.06 0.87 18.85
N ALA A 21 12.70 1.06 17.58
CA ALA A 21 13.51 0.61 16.45
C ALA A 21 14.74 1.50 16.29
N SER A 22 15.84 0.94 15.80
CA SER A 22 16.97 1.75 15.35
C SER A 22 16.63 2.44 14.02
N ASP A 23 17.31 3.54 13.69
CA ASP A 23 17.13 4.23 12.40
C ASP A 23 17.28 3.27 11.22
N LYS A 24 18.22 2.31 11.32
CA LYS A 24 18.45 1.26 10.32
C LYS A 24 17.24 0.33 10.16
N ASP A 25 16.57 -0.02 11.24
CA ASP A 25 15.38 -0.87 11.19
C ASP A 25 14.18 -0.13 10.57
N VAL A 26 14.07 1.18 10.84
CA VAL A 26 13.05 2.05 10.23
C VAL A 26 13.28 2.18 8.73
N GLU A 27 14.52 2.40 8.29
CA GLU A 27 14.89 2.43 6.86
C GLU A 27 14.61 1.08 6.17
N ALA A 28 14.95 -0.03 6.82
CA ALA A 28 14.65 -1.36 6.28
C ALA A 28 13.14 -1.58 6.13
N LEU A 29 12.34 -1.13 7.11
CA LEU A 29 10.88 -1.18 6.99
C LEU A 29 10.36 -0.30 5.86
N GLN A 30 10.91 0.91 5.69
CA GLN A 30 10.55 1.79 4.58
C GLN A 30 10.79 1.08 3.23
N GLY A 31 11.94 0.41 3.07
CA GLY A 31 12.22 -0.37 1.86
C GLY A 31 11.21 -1.51 1.63
N ILE A 32 10.77 -2.19 2.69
CA ILE A 32 9.73 -3.23 2.60
C ILE A 32 8.39 -2.62 2.16
N ILE A 33 8.03 -1.45 2.70
CA ILE A 33 6.79 -0.75 2.34
C ILE A 33 6.82 -0.35 0.87
N ASP A 34 7.93 0.21 0.38
CA ASP A 34 8.07 0.65 -1.02
C ASP A 34 7.90 -0.53 -1.98
N GLN A 35 8.58 -1.65 -1.72
CA GLN A 35 8.42 -2.88 -2.51
C GLN A 35 6.99 -3.44 -2.46
N THR A 36 6.33 -3.33 -1.31
CA THR A 36 4.92 -3.76 -1.17
C THR A 36 3.98 -2.87 -2.00
N LEU A 37 4.24 -1.57 -2.07
CA LEU A 37 3.48 -0.64 -2.90
C LEU A 37 3.65 -0.92 -4.40
N GLU A 38 4.88 -1.21 -4.84
CA GLU A 38 5.17 -1.61 -6.22
C GLU A 38 4.39 -2.88 -6.61
N VAL A 39 4.43 -3.91 -5.77
CA VAL A 39 3.68 -5.16 -6.00
C VAL A 39 2.16 -4.90 -6.05
N ARG A 40 1.65 -4.06 -5.16
CA ARG A 40 0.23 -3.69 -5.14
C ARG A 40 -0.18 -2.99 -6.43
N ASP A 41 0.65 -2.08 -6.94
CA ASP A 41 0.32 -1.29 -8.12
C ASP A 41 0.43 -2.15 -9.40
N ALA A 42 1.42 -3.05 -9.48
CA ALA A 42 1.48 -4.08 -10.52
C ALA A 42 0.24 -5.00 -10.50
N HIS A 43 -0.24 -5.39 -9.32
CA HIS A 43 -1.46 -6.20 -9.19
C HIS A 43 -2.70 -5.47 -9.70
N LYS A 44 -2.86 -4.19 -9.38
CA LYS A 44 -3.97 -3.36 -9.89
C LYS A 44 -3.94 -3.26 -11.41
N GLU A 45 -2.75 -3.09 -11.99
CA GLU A 45 -2.60 -3.04 -13.44
C GLU A 45 -2.96 -4.37 -14.11
N LEU A 46 -2.53 -5.49 -13.54
CA LEU A 46 -2.95 -6.82 -14.02
C LEU A 46 -4.47 -6.99 -13.94
N GLN A 47 -5.11 -6.58 -12.85
CA GLN A 47 -6.57 -6.62 -12.74
C GLN A 47 -7.25 -5.77 -13.82
N ARG A 48 -6.71 -4.58 -14.12
CA ARG A 48 -7.21 -3.73 -15.21
C ARG A 48 -7.09 -4.43 -16.57
N MET A 49 -5.93 -5.00 -16.88
CA MET A 49 -5.70 -5.72 -18.14
C MET A 49 -6.66 -6.90 -18.33
N VAL A 50 -6.89 -7.68 -17.27
CA VAL A 50 -7.85 -8.80 -17.29
C VAL A 50 -9.26 -8.30 -17.55
N LYS A 51 -9.67 -7.22 -16.89
CA LYS A 51 -10.98 -6.60 -17.10
C LYS A 51 -11.14 -6.08 -18.53
N ASP A 52 -10.12 -5.44 -19.08
CA ASP A 52 -10.15 -4.90 -20.44
C ASP A 52 -10.25 -6.03 -21.47
N TYR A 53 -9.46 -7.10 -21.31
CA TYR A 53 -9.52 -8.28 -22.16
C TYR A 53 -10.89 -8.97 -22.12
N THR A 54 -11.43 -9.20 -20.92
CA THR A 54 -12.74 -9.84 -20.74
C THR A 54 -13.88 -8.99 -21.33
N SER A 55 -13.82 -7.67 -21.16
CA SER A 55 -14.80 -6.73 -21.74
C SER A 55 -14.72 -6.67 -23.27
N ALA A 56 -13.51 -6.71 -23.83
CA ALA A 56 -13.30 -6.77 -25.27
C ALA A 56 -13.86 -8.07 -25.88
N LYS A 57 -13.58 -9.23 -25.25
CA LYS A 57 -14.13 -10.53 -25.65
C LYS A 57 -15.66 -10.58 -25.59
N ALA A 58 -16.27 -9.95 -24.59
CA ALA A 58 -17.74 -9.88 -24.46
C ALA A 58 -18.40 -9.04 -25.58
N THR A 59 -17.67 -8.10 -26.18
CA THR A 59 -18.18 -7.23 -27.24
C THR A 59 -18.12 -7.89 -28.62
N VAL A 60 -17.11 -8.72 -28.88
CA VAL A 60 -16.94 -9.44 -30.17
C VAL A 60 -17.88 -10.65 -30.31
N ALA A 61 -18.43 -11.15 -29.20
CA ALA A 61 -19.36 -12.28 -29.19
C ALA A 61 -20.85 -11.88 -29.38
N ARG A 62 -21.14 -10.61 -29.66
CA ARG A 62 -22.46 -10.08 -30.00
C ARG A 62 -22.51 -9.63 -31.45
#